data_AF-A0A355U771-F1
#
_entry.id   AF-A0A355U771-F1
#
_cell.length_a   1.000
_cell.length_b   1.000
_cell.length_c   1.000
_cell.angle_alpha   90.00
_cell.angle_beta   90.00
_cell.angle_gamma   90.00
#
_symmetry.space_group_name_H-M   'P 1'
#
loop_
_entity.id
_entity.type
_entity.pdbx_description
1 polymer ?
#
loop_
_entity_poly.entity_id
_entity_poly.type
_entity_poly.pdbx_seq_one_letter_code
_entity_poly.pdbx_strand_id
1 'polypeptide(L)'
;SDDKVWFDQKQRDNLMSYFDQLKDGHQEMILNLEKGQVKINLTKAISIEQGIDDTRDKLRKKHLKSIEKQEYNYKSGLIYNNLFSSIEKIGDYVLSVSEYVSGENLN
;
A
#
# COMPACT_ATOMS: atom_id res chain seq x y z
N SER A 1 -21.58 -22.07 -9.96
CA SER A 1 -21.83 -20.61 -9.94
C SER A 1 -20.51 -19.93 -9.71
N ASP A 2 -19.97 -19.23 -10.71
CA ASP A 2 -18.81 -18.36 -10.49
C ASP A 2 -19.26 -17.23 -9.59
N ASP A 3 -18.89 -17.26 -8.31
CA ASP A 3 -19.10 -16.11 -7.42
C ASP A 3 -18.27 -14.95 -7.96
N LYS A 4 -18.89 -14.12 -8.81
CA LYS A 4 -18.27 -12.89 -9.28
C LYS A 4 -18.03 -12.00 -8.08
N VAL A 5 -16.75 -11.77 -7.80
CA VAL A 5 -16.30 -10.81 -6.81
C VAL A 5 -16.69 -9.43 -7.32
N TRP A 6 -17.47 -8.68 -6.55
CA TRP A 6 -17.91 -7.35 -6.93
C TRP A 6 -17.48 -6.35 -5.86
N PHE A 7 -16.70 -5.36 -6.28
CA PHE A 7 -16.38 -4.19 -5.46
C PHE A 7 -17.32 -3.05 -5.80
N ASP A 8 -17.79 -2.30 -4.81
CA ASP A 8 -18.52 -1.07 -5.08
C ASP A 8 -17.59 0.04 -5.61
N GLN A 9 -18.17 1.15 -6.08
CA GLN A 9 -17.37 2.25 -6.63
C GLN A 9 -16.37 2.81 -5.61
N LYS A 10 -16.79 2.95 -4.35
CA LYS A 10 -15.95 3.50 -3.29
C LYS A 10 -14.77 2.58 -2.97
N GLN A 11 -14.97 1.27 -2.99
CA GLN A 11 -13.90 0.26 -2.84
C GLN A 11 -12.91 0.35 -3.99
N ARG A 12 -13.39 0.48 -5.24
CA ARG A 12 -12.51 0.70 -6.40
C ARG A 12 -11.72 1.99 -6.27
N ASP A 13 -12.37 3.10 -5.92
CA ASP A 13 -11.73 4.40 -5.78
C ASP A 13 -10.65 4.38 -4.68
N ASN A 14 -10.94 3.72 -3.55
CA ASN A 14 -9.95 3.54 -2.49
C ASN A 14 -8.73 2.74 -2.97
N LEU A 15 -8.94 1.64 -3.72
CA LEU A 15 -7.82 0.84 -4.25
C LEU A 15 -7.01 1.61 -5.28
N MET A 16 -7.67 2.33 -6.20
CA MET A 16 -6.98 3.14 -7.21
C MET A 16 -6.12 4.22 -6.56
N SER A 17 -6.68 4.98 -5.60
CA SER A 17 -5.92 5.96 -4.83
C SER A 17 -4.76 5.33 -4.07
N TYR A 18 -4.91 4.09 -3.62
CA TYR A 18 -3.85 3.40 -2.90
C TYR A 18 -2.71 2.92 -3.84
N PHE A 19 -3.08 2.45 -5.03
CA PHE A 19 -2.10 2.16 -6.08
C PHE A 19 -1.32 3.40 -6.53
N ASP A 20 -1.96 4.57 -6.56
CA ASP A 20 -1.28 5.83 -6.88
C ASP A 20 -0.20 6.16 -5.83
N GLN A 21 -0.50 5.97 -4.54
CA GLN A 21 0.52 6.13 -3.47
C GLN A 21 1.67 5.14 -3.61
N LEU A 22 1.37 3.86 -3.90
CA LEU A 22 2.41 2.86 -4.14
C LEU A 22 3.28 3.23 -5.35
N LYS A 23 2.67 3.78 -6.40
CA LYS A 23 3.39 4.24 -7.60
C LYS A 23 4.34 5.38 -7.27
N ASP A 24 3.94 6.32 -6.41
CA ASP A 24 4.81 7.40 -5.95
C ASP A 24 6.02 6.86 -5.17
N GLY A 25 5.79 5.86 -4.31
CA GLY A 25 6.87 5.17 -3.60
C GLY A 25 7.83 4.47 -4.56
N HIS A 26 7.29 3.73 -5.52
CA HIS A 26 8.08 3.03 -6.54
C HIS A 26 8.91 4.01 -7.39
N GLN A 27 8.35 5.17 -7.75
CA GLN A 27 9.09 6.21 -8.46
C GLN A 27 10.25 6.76 -7.62
N GLU A 28 10.02 7.01 -6.32
CA GLU A 28 11.08 7.47 -5.42
C GLU A 28 12.19 6.42 -5.24
N MET A 29 11.82 5.15 -5.16
CA MET A 29 12.79 4.04 -5.11
C MET A 29 13.66 4.00 -6.37
N ILE A 30 13.09 4.16 -7.57
CA ILE A 30 13.87 4.26 -8.82
C ILE A 30 14.83 5.45 -8.77
N LEU A 31 14.36 6.63 -8.35
CA LEU A 31 15.21 7.81 -8.22
C LEU A 31 16.36 7.60 -7.23
N ASN A 32 16.14 6.83 -6.17
CA ASN A 32 17.19 6.48 -5.21
C ASN A 32 18.19 5.48 -5.79
N LEU A 33 17.74 4.48 -6.55
CA LEU A 33 18.61 3.54 -7.27
C LEU A 33 19.53 4.25 -8.29
N GLU A 34 19.02 5.28 -8.96
CA GLU A 34 19.75 6.01 -10.01
C GLU A 34 20.80 7.01 -9.46
N LYS A 35 20.78 7.34 -8.16
CA LYS A 35 21.71 8.31 -7.54
C LYS A 35 23.16 7.82 -7.41
N GLY A 36 23.45 6.54 -7.68
CA GLY A 36 24.81 6.00 -7.66
C GLY A 36 25.50 6.13 -6.29
N GLN A 37 26.68 6.76 -6.23
CA GLN A 37 27.46 6.89 -4.99
C GLN A 37 27.10 8.11 -4.13
N VAL A 38 26.05 8.86 -4.48
CA VAL A 38 25.61 10.00 -3.68
C VAL A 38 24.85 9.51 -2.46
N LYS A 39 25.11 10.13 -1.30
CA LYS A 39 24.33 9.83 -0.08
C LYS A 39 22.84 10.06 -0.35
N ILE A 40 22.06 9.00 -0.18
CA ILE A 40 20.60 9.04 -0.38
C ILE A 40 19.94 9.60 0.87
N ASN A 41 18.99 10.52 0.68
CA ASN A 41 18.12 11.00 1.73
C ASN A 41 16.81 10.21 1.71
N LEU A 42 16.57 9.41 2.74
CA LEU A 42 15.39 8.55 2.86
C LEU A 42 14.12 9.26 3.34
N THR A 43 14.17 10.53 3.77
CA THR A 43 13.02 11.24 4.36
C THR A 43 11.76 11.14 3.50
N LYS A 44 11.89 11.28 2.17
CA LYS A 44 10.75 11.19 1.27
C LYS A 44 10.20 9.76 1.16
N ALA A 45 11.08 8.76 1.03
CA ALA A 45 10.67 7.35 0.97
C ALA A 45 9.93 6.92 2.24
N ILE A 46 10.47 7.30 3.42
CA ILE A 46 9.85 7.04 4.74
C ILE A 46 8.47 7.72 4.83
N SER A 47 8.37 8.98 4.40
CA SER A 47 7.09 9.70 4.44
C SER A 47 6.03 9.09 3.53
N ILE A 48 6.42 8.54 2.38
CA ILE A 48 5.50 7.84 1.47
C ILE A 48 5.04 6.54 2.12
N GLU A 49 5.96 5.75 2.68
CA GLU A 49 5.63 4.48 3.32
C GLU A 49 4.69 4.67 4.51
N GLN A 50 4.95 5.66 5.37
CA GLN A 50 4.03 5.99 6.46
C GLN A 50 2.61 6.31 5.96
N GLY A 51 2.50 6.98 4.81
CA GLY A 51 1.21 7.26 4.17
C GLY A 51 0.53 6.01 3.60
N ILE A 52 1.31 5.03 3.14
CA ILE A 52 0.83 3.72 2.70
C ILE A 52 0.29 2.95 3.90
N ASP A 53 1.04 2.86 4.99
CA ASP A 53 0.66 2.26 6.27
C ASP A 53 -0.65 2.84 6.83
N ASP A 54 -0.73 4.17 6.90
CA ASP A 54 -1.91 4.89 7.39
C ASP A 54 -3.15 4.57 6.53
N THR A 55 -2.95 4.38 5.24
CA THR A 55 -4.02 4.02 4.29
C THR A 55 -4.49 2.59 4.51
N ARG A 56 -3.58 1.61 4.70
CA ARG A 56 -3.94 0.23 5.10
C ARG A 56 -4.82 0.25 6.33
N ASP A 57 -4.39 0.98 7.37
CA ASP A 57 -5.07 1.03 8.65
C ASP A 57 -6.47 1.65 8.55
N LYS A 58 -6.59 2.72 7.75
CA LYS A 58 -7.88 3.34 7.44
C LYS A 58 -8.82 2.39 6.69
N LEU A 59 -8.32 1.66 5.69
CA LEU A 59 -9.11 0.70 4.92
C LEU A 59 -9.52 -0.49 5.78
N ARG A 60 -8.63 -1.00 6.64
CA ARG A 60 -8.92 -2.05 7.61
C ARG A 60 -10.02 -1.64 8.59
N LYS A 61 -9.92 -0.45 9.19
CA LYS A 61 -10.95 0.09 10.10
C LYS A 61 -12.30 0.25 9.41
N LYS A 62 -12.33 0.73 8.16
CA LYS A 62 -13.57 0.82 7.36
C LYS A 62 -14.15 -0.57 7.07
N HIS A 63 -13.29 -1.51 6.67
CA HIS A 63 -13.69 -2.86 6.31
C HIS A 63 -14.34 -3.61 7.47
N LEU A 64 -13.76 -3.54 8.68
CA LEU A 64 -14.33 -4.14 9.89
C LEU A 64 -15.74 -3.62 10.20
N LYS A 65 -15.94 -2.30 10.11
CA LYS A 65 -17.26 -1.67 10.32
C LYS A 65 -18.30 -2.13 9.30
N SER A 66 -17.89 -2.39 8.07
CA SER A 66 -18.81 -2.90 7.04
C SER A 66 -19.16 -4.37 7.20
N ILE A 67 -18.25 -5.19 7.75
CA ILE A 67 -18.55 -6.57 8.13
C ILE A 67 -19.60 -6.60 9.24
N GLU A 68 -19.45 -5.79 10.28
CA GLU A 68 -20.40 -5.69 11.40
C GLU A 68 -21.83 -5.36 10.94
N LYS A 69 -21.95 -4.58 9.86
CA LYS A 69 -23.22 -4.16 9.27
C LYS A 69 -23.77 -5.11 8.20
N GLN A 70 -23.09 -6.23 7.93
CA GLN A 70 -23.43 -7.18 6.87
C GLN A 70 -23.53 -6.53 5.47
N GLU A 71 -22.74 -5.49 5.21
CA GLU A 71 -22.85 -4.69 3.99
C GLU A 71 -22.38 -5.43 2.72
N TYR A 72 -21.70 -6.58 2.84
CA TYR A 72 -21.11 -7.29 1.69
C TYR A 72 -21.08 -8.83 1.82
N ASN A 73 -20.96 -9.51 0.68
CA ASN A 73 -20.62 -10.94 0.62
C ASN A 73 -19.21 -11.17 1.23
N TYR A 74 -19.13 -12.06 2.22
CA TYR A 74 -17.90 -12.43 2.96
C TYR A 74 -16.70 -12.68 2.05
N LYS A 75 -16.89 -13.40 0.93
CA LYS A 75 -15.82 -13.72 -0.04
C LYS A 75 -15.24 -12.46 -0.71
N SER A 76 -16.10 -11.51 -1.07
CA SER A 76 -15.65 -10.24 -1.65
C SER A 76 -14.93 -9.37 -0.62
N GLY A 77 -15.39 -9.40 0.63
CA GLY A 77 -14.72 -8.74 1.74
C GLY A 77 -13.29 -9.26 1.98
N LEU A 78 -13.12 -10.58 2.01
CA LEU A 78 -11.81 -11.22 2.19
C LEU A 78 -10.83 -10.84 1.08
N ILE A 79 -11.28 -10.86 -0.18
CA ILE A 79 -10.41 -10.50 -1.32
C ILE A 79 -10.03 -9.02 -1.26
N TYR A 80 -10.97 -8.15 -0.90
CA TYR A 80 -10.68 -6.73 -0.72
C TYR A 80 -9.63 -6.49 0.38
N ASN A 81 -9.74 -7.20 1.51
CA ASN A 81 -8.74 -7.16 2.58
C ASN A 81 -7.36 -7.62 2.12
N ASN A 82 -7.30 -8.77 1.44
CA ASN A 82 -6.05 -9.29 0.92
C ASN A 82 -5.38 -8.32 -0.07
N LEU A 83 -6.16 -7.62 -0.90
CA LEU A 83 -5.63 -6.64 -1.85
C LEU A 83 -4.95 -5.47 -1.14
N PHE A 84 -5.64 -4.79 -0.22
CA PHE A 84 -5.03 -3.62 0.42
C PHE A 84 -3.87 -4.01 1.35
N SER A 85 -3.90 -5.20 1.97
CA SER A 85 -2.75 -5.71 2.73
C SER A 85 -1.57 -6.10 1.82
N SER A 86 -1.83 -6.57 0.60
CA SER A 86 -0.75 -6.86 -0.34
C SER A 86 -0.10 -5.60 -0.90
N ILE A 87 -0.88 -4.53 -1.11
CA ILE A 87 -0.36 -3.23 -1.56
C ILE A 87 0.61 -2.66 -0.52
N GLU A 88 0.24 -2.65 0.75
CA GLU A 88 1.11 -2.19 1.83
C GLU A 88 2.41 -3.00 1.91
N LYS A 89 2.31 -4.32 1.88
CA LYS A 89 3.50 -5.18 1.87
C LYS A 89 4.45 -4.89 0.68
N ILE A 90 3.93 -4.46 -0.47
CA ILE A 90 4.78 -4.03 -1.59
C ILE A 90 5.41 -2.67 -1.29
N GLY A 91 4.69 -1.75 -0.62
CA GLY A 91 5.23 -0.49 -0.09
C GLY A 91 6.44 -0.72 0.81
N ASP A 92 6.32 -1.60 1.80
CA ASP A 92 7.43 -1.99 2.68
C ASP A 92 8.68 -2.38 1.88
N TYR A 93 8.51 -3.25 0.87
CA TYR A 93 9.63 -3.69 0.03
C TYR A 93 10.22 -2.54 -0.81
N VAL A 94 9.40 -1.59 -1.26
CA VAL A 94 9.85 -0.39 -1.97
C VAL A 94 10.73 0.49 -1.07
N LEU A 95 10.35 0.67 0.20
CA LEU A 95 11.20 1.36 1.19
C LEU A 95 12.49 0.57 1.45
N SER A 96 12.40 -0.74 1.67
CA SER A 96 13.56 -1.61 1.94
C SER A 96 14.63 -1.55 0.84
N VAL A 97 14.22 -1.43 -0.43
CA VAL A 97 15.18 -1.24 -1.53
C VAL A 97 15.88 0.12 -1.40
N SER A 98 15.18 1.19 -1.04
CA SER A 98 15.79 2.50 -0.83
C SER A 98 16.79 2.49 0.33
N GLU A 99 16.46 1.81 1.43
CA GLU A 99 17.36 1.58 2.58
C GLU A 99 18.62 0.82 2.18
N TYR A 100 18.46 -0.28 1.44
CA TYR A 100 19.58 -1.08 0.97
C TYR A 100 20.57 -0.25 0.14
N VAL A 101 20.05 0.59 -0.76
CA VAL A 101 20.89 1.43 -1.63
C VAL A 101 21.52 2.59 -0.85
N SER A 102 20.86 3.12 0.18
CA SER A 102 21.45 4.17 1.03
C SER A 102 22.55 3.64 1.96
N GLY A 103 22.56 2.34 2.22
CA GLY A 103 23.43 1.71 3.22
C GLY A 103 22.98 1.98 4.66
N GLU A 104 21.78 2.53 4.85
CA GLU A 104 21.14 2.72 6.15
C GLU A 104 20.16 1.57 6.41
N ASN A 105 20.03 1.15 7.67
CA ASN A 105 19.01 0.19 8.09
C ASN A 105 18.19 0.87 9.19
N LEU A 106 16.90 1.08 8.98
CA LEU A 106 16.03 1.80 9.92
C LEU A 106 15.40 0.88 10.98
N ASN A 107 15.78 -0.40 11.01
CA ASN A 107 15.36 -1.37 12.03
C ASN A 107 16.05 -1.16 13.39
#